data_AF-A0A2L2WNW5-F1
#
_entry.id   AF-A0A2L2WNW5-F1
#
_cell.length_a   1.000
_cell.length_b   1.000
_cell.length_c   1.000
_cell.angle_alpha   90.00
_cell.angle_beta   90.00
_cell.angle_gamma   90.00
#
_symmetry.space_group_name_H-M   'P 1'
#
loop_
_entity.id
_entity.type
_entity.pdbx_description
1 polymer ?
#
loop_
_entity_poly.entity_id
_entity_poly.type
_entity_poly.pdbx_seq_one_letter_code
_entity_poly.pdbx_strand_id
1 'polypeptide(L)'
;MTFMKIKNIVYQLAGLAFATCPLAIVGCTDWDDHYEGTDDAAGAGNVTLWQQMKADSRLTDFCEVLENTKVFRQHKKTPVSYAELLDGGQAFTVVAPVNGTFDKDELIRLTQTNSGDSVVEKSFVMNHVSRSLCSVTAAQSKMLLLNSKHVEMEGNGISGVDLLDKNVHAKNGILHVSEQPLPFVRNIYENVCDLDEFSDIGDFLRVYDEDYFDADASVSSGIVEGVPVYVDSVIIERNKMLSVIGLINDEDSTYWMVAPTRDGWNKAWEMAKQYYRYDSKVLKSDSIQHYWTNRALLDDAIFTMTTQESVTDSLKSVQYNKLEPKYHVFYKPFEQGGILSNATEVECSNGILYKTAEWPFTPETTFFTELRSEGEDQALITVSKDCNYTTRRVSADSISEGAYLDIVALKATSNWTMTYRVNNTLSAKYDVCAVILPKSVADKVNPDLRPCKFKATINYVDELGNKKTFNCGNTQFKTDPLKVDTVVLAENFEFPACNFDQQDIKISVQLTCSILPRENSEYNREMYLDCIYLRPRTSKSEE
;
A
#
# COMPACT_ATOMS: atom_id res chain seq x y z
N MET A 1 -8.64 16.25 17.27
CA MET A 1 -9.65 15.19 17.09
C MET A 1 -10.99 15.84 16.79
N THR A 2 -11.20 16.22 15.53
CA THR A 2 -12.49 16.63 15.00
C THR A 2 -12.52 16.10 13.58
N PHE A 3 -13.18 14.96 13.38
CA PHE A 3 -13.47 14.42 12.06
C PHE A 3 -14.38 15.41 11.32
N MET A 4 -13.90 16.03 10.25
CA MET A 4 -14.77 16.74 9.33
C MET A 4 -14.66 16.13 7.93
N LYS A 5 -15.79 15.53 7.57
CA LYS A 5 -16.17 14.91 6.30
C LYS A 5 -15.85 15.80 5.10
N ILE A 6 -15.25 15.21 4.07
CA ILE A 6 -15.50 15.60 2.68
C ILE A 6 -15.81 14.30 1.91
N LYS A 7 -17.10 13.95 1.87
CA LYS A 7 -17.70 13.07 0.85
C LYS A 7 -18.42 13.97 -0.13
N ASN A 8 -18.10 13.89 -1.42
CA ASN A 8 -19.03 13.82 -2.55
C ASN A 8 -18.39 14.19 -3.90
N ILE A 9 -19.09 13.74 -4.96
CA ILE A 9 -18.94 13.93 -6.42
C ILE A 9 -18.50 12.58 -7.03
N VAL A 10 -19.34 11.72 -7.64
CA VAL A 10 -20.53 11.94 -8.49
C VAL A 10 -21.53 10.77 -8.33
N TYR A 11 -22.79 11.06 -7.96
CA TYR A 11 -23.95 10.26 -8.35
C TYR A 11 -25.13 11.22 -8.53
N GLN A 12 -25.44 11.55 -9.77
CA GLN A 12 -26.75 12.09 -10.16
C GLN A 12 -27.10 11.54 -11.53
N LEU A 13 -28.13 10.70 -11.58
CA LEU A 13 -29.37 10.96 -12.31
C LEU A 13 -30.25 9.71 -12.27
N ALA A 14 -31.06 9.59 -11.23
CA ALA A 14 -32.25 8.72 -11.24
C ALA A 14 -33.43 9.57 -10.77
N GLY A 15 -34.36 9.83 -11.69
CA GLY A 15 -35.64 10.45 -11.38
C GLY A 15 -36.14 11.39 -12.45
N LEU A 16 -36.79 10.86 -13.49
CA LEU A 16 -37.87 11.59 -14.14
C LEU A 16 -38.90 10.63 -14.78
N ALA A 17 -40.09 10.69 -14.19
CA ALA A 17 -41.44 10.53 -14.74
C ALA A 17 -41.70 9.58 -15.92
N PHE A 18 -42.64 8.66 -15.69
CA PHE A 18 -43.48 8.00 -16.69
C PHE A 18 -44.06 9.03 -17.69
N ALA A 19 -43.65 8.93 -18.95
CA ALA A 19 -44.38 9.46 -20.10
C ALA A 19 -44.39 8.37 -21.19
N THR A 20 -45.55 7.74 -21.37
CA THR A 20 -45.80 6.75 -22.41
C THR A 20 -45.74 7.41 -23.79
N CYS A 21 -44.76 7.02 -24.61
CA CYS A 21 -44.70 7.34 -26.04
C CYS A 21 -44.43 6.04 -26.82
N PRO A 22 -45.33 5.60 -27.71
CA PRO A 22 -45.16 4.38 -28.49
C PRO A 22 -44.17 4.63 -29.62
N LEU A 23 -42.95 4.09 -29.51
CA LEU A 23 -41.98 4.06 -30.59
C LEU A 23 -41.83 2.64 -31.10
N ALA A 24 -41.99 2.53 -32.43
CA ALA A 24 -42.02 1.31 -33.18
C ALA A 24 -40.76 0.45 -32.96
N ILE A 25 -41.00 -0.85 -32.81
CA ILE A 25 -39.98 -1.89 -32.82
C ILE A 25 -39.39 -1.92 -34.23
N VAL A 26 -38.19 -1.37 -34.40
CA VAL A 26 -37.28 -1.79 -35.47
C VAL A 26 -36.39 -2.84 -34.82
N GLY A 27 -36.67 -4.11 -35.12
CA GLY A 27 -35.89 -5.22 -34.62
C GLY A 27 -34.44 -5.12 -35.11
N CYS A 28 -33.50 -5.13 -34.16
CA CYS A 28 -32.12 -5.48 -34.46
C CYS A 28 -32.10 -6.94 -34.89
N THR A 29 -31.98 -7.13 -36.19
CA THR A 29 -31.62 -8.36 -36.87
C THR A 29 -30.13 -8.55 -36.65
N ASP A 30 -29.74 -9.30 -35.62
CA ASP A 30 -28.38 -9.84 -35.41
C ASP A 30 -28.36 -10.85 -34.23
N TRP A 31 -29.44 -11.61 -34.08
CA TRP A 31 -29.52 -12.73 -33.12
C TRP A 31 -29.47 -14.10 -33.83
N ASP A 32 -29.76 -14.12 -35.13
CA ASP A 32 -29.86 -15.37 -35.91
C ASP A 32 -28.48 -15.89 -36.37
N ASP A 33 -27.46 -15.04 -36.47
CA ASP A 33 -26.12 -15.42 -36.97
C ASP A 33 -25.25 -16.16 -35.92
N HIS A 34 -25.73 -16.35 -34.69
CA HIS A 34 -25.01 -17.10 -33.64
C HIS A 34 -25.29 -18.61 -33.61
N TYR A 35 -26.15 -19.13 -34.50
CA TYR A 35 -26.53 -20.55 -34.53
C TYR A 35 -26.13 -21.30 -35.81
N GLU A 36 -25.37 -20.71 -36.73
CA GLU A 36 -24.84 -21.47 -37.87
C GLU A 36 -23.49 -22.12 -37.53
N GLY A 37 -23.57 -23.12 -36.65
CA GLY A 37 -22.57 -24.17 -36.49
C GLY A 37 -23.12 -25.47 -37.06
N THR A 38 -22.50 -25.94 -38.13
CA THR A 38 -22.83 -27.09 -38.97
C THR A 38 -23.30 -28.34 -38.24
N ASP A 39 -24.32 -28.99 -38.82
CA ASP A 39 -24.77 -30.35 -38.59
C ASP A 39 -23.62 -31.35 -38.35
N ASP A 40 -23.36 -31.72 -37.10
CA ASP A 40 -22.87 -33.06 -36.67
C ASP A 40 -22.68 -33.13 -35.14
N ALA A 41 -23.77 -33.03 -34.35
CA ALA A 41 -23.84 -33.56 -32.99
C ALA A 41 -25.28 -33.56 -32.46
N ALA A 42 -26.13 -34.43 -33.00
CA ALA A 42 -27.44 -34.72 -32.42
C ALA A 42 -27.25 -35.38 -31.02
N GLY A 43 -27.09 -34.57 -29.97
CA GLY A 43 -27.03 -35.02 -28.58
C GLY A 43 -26.21 -34.17 -27.60
N ALA A 44 -25.29 -33.31 -28.06
CA ALA A 44 -24.31 -32.65 -27.19
C ALA A 44 -24.88 -31.57 -26.24
N GLY A 45 -25.97 -30.87 -26.62
CA GLY A 45 -26.53 -29.77 -25.82
C GLY A 45 -27.46 -30.14 -24.66
N ASN A 46 -27.74 -31.43 -24.41
CA ASN A 46 -28.76 -31.87 -23.43
C ASN A 46 -28.19 -32.40 -22.10
N VAL A 47 -26.88 -32.61 -22.03
CA VAL A 47 -26.18 -33.14 -20.84
C VAL A 47 -25.32 -32.06 -20.19
N THR A 48 -25.06 -32.16 -18.90
CA THR A 48 -24.23 -31.19 -18.16
C THR A 48 -22.76 -31.26 -18.61
N LEU A 49 -21.98 -30.22 -18.34
CA LEU A 49 -20.53 -30.18 -18.54
C LEU A 49 -19.87 -31.41 -17.89
N TRP A 50 -20.28 -31.73 -16.67
CA TRP A 50 -19.81 -32.92 -15.95
C TRP A 50 -20.11 -34.22 -16.71
N GLN A 51 -21.35 -34.42 -17.15
CA GLN A 51 -21.75 -35.61 -17.90
C GLN A 51 -21.02 -35.73 -19.23
N GLN A 52 -20.79 -34.60 -19.90
CA GLN A 52 -20.06 -34.55 -21.16
C GLN A 52 -18.59 -34.93 -20.97
N MET A 53 -17.92 -34.40 -19.95
CA MET A 53 -16.54 -34.77 -19.62
C MET A 53 -16.42 -36.24 -19.20
N LYS A 54 -17.36 -36.76 -18.38
CA LYS A 54 -17.37 -38.17 -17.99
C LYS A 54 -17.57 -39.15 -19.15
N ALA A 55 -18.25 -38.73 -20.21
CA ALA A 55 -18.46 -39.56 -21.40
C ALA A 55 -17.22 -39.60 -22.29
N ASP A 56 -16.30 -38.64 -22.15
CA ASP A 56 -15.07 -38.57 -22.93
C ASP A 56 -13.93 -39.36 -22.26
N SER A 57 -13.53 -40.46 -22.90
CA SER A 57 -12.44 -41.31 -22.41
C SER A 57 -11.08 -40.60 -22.29
N ARG A 58 -10.90 -39.43 -22.92
CA ARG A 58 -9.67 -38.62 -22.85
C ARG A 58 -9.58 -37.76 -21.60
N LEU A 59 -10.67 -37.60 -20.84
CA LEU A 59 -10.78 -36.62 -19.74
C LEU A 59 -10.93 -37.27 -18.36
N THR A 60 -10.77 -38.59 -18.28
CA THR A 60 -10.99 -39.36 -17.04
C THR A 60 -10.09 -38.87 -15.90
N ASP A 61 -8.84 -38.52 -16.17
CA ASP A 61 -7.91 -38.03 -15.16
C ASP A 61 -8.36 -36.69 -14.58
N PHE A 62 -8.83 -35.78 -15.45
CA PHE A 62 -9.32 -34.46 -15.03
C PHE A 62 -10.60 -34.60 -14.22
N CYS A 63 -11.48 -35.53 -14.61
CA CYS A 63 -12.70 -35.83 -13.88
C CYS A 63 -12.41 -36.33 -12.45
N GLU A 64 -11.42 -37.21 -12.27
CA GLU A 64 -11.02 -37.68 -10.94
C GLU A 64 -10.47 -36.54 -10.06
N VAL A 65 -9.71 -35.60 -10.62
CA VAL A 65 -9.28 -34.40 -9.88
C VAL A 65 -10.48 -33.54 -9.44
N LEU A 66 -11.45 -33.33 -10.33
CA LEU A 66 -12.67 -32.56 -10.02
C LEU A 66 -13.57 -33.23 -8.97
N GLU A 67 -13.60 -34.57 -8.91
CA GLU A 67 -14.31 -35.33 -7.88
C GLU A 67 -13.68 -35.16 -6.49
N ASN A 68 -12.34 -35.12 -6.44
CA ASN A 68 -11.58 -35.01 -5.18
C ASN A 68 -11.39 -33.56 -4.70
N THR A 69 -11.47 -32.58 -5.59
CA THR A 69 -11.31 -31.16 -5.25
C THR A 69 -12.63 -30.56 -4.75
N LYS A 70 -12.61 -30.01 -3.53
CA LYS A 70 -13.76 -29.34 -2.92
C LYS A 70 -13.75 -27.85 -3.22
N VAL A 71 -14.95 -27.27 -3.34
CA VAL A 71 -15.12 -25.83 -3.49
C VAL A 71 -14.85 -25.15 -2.16
N PHE A 72 -14.06 -24.09 -2.16
CA PHE A 72 -13.88 -23.20 -1.00
C PHE A 72 -14.75 -21.95 -1.13
N ARG A 73 -15.21 -21.45 0.02
CA ARG A 73 -15.85 -20.14 0.15
C ARG A 73 -15.34 -19.49 1.41
N GLN A 74 -14.79 -18.27 1.33
CA GLN A 74 -14.28 -17.53 2.49
C GLN A 74 -13.24 -18.36 3.25
N HIS A 75 -12.25 -18.86 2.50
CA HIS A 75 -11.22 -19.81 2.94
C HIS A 75 -11.72 -21.08 3.68
N LYS A 76 -13.00 -21.43 3.55
CA LYS A 76 -13.60 -22.61 4.18
C LYS A 76 -14.00 -23.63 3.14
N LYS A 77 -13.51 -24.85 3.33
CA LYS A 77 -13.88 -26.02 2.54
C LYS A 77 -15.38 -26.30 2.67
N THR A 78 -16.07 -26.38 1.54
CA THR A 78 -17.48 -26.77 1.48
C THR A 78 -17.61 -28.28 1.24
N PRO A 79 -18.78 -28.91 1.48
CA PRO A 79 -18.96 -30.33 1.14
C PRO A 79 -19.02 -30.60 -0.37
N VAL A 80 -19.22 -29.56 -1.19
CA VAL A 80 -19.44 -29.66 -2.65
C VAL A 80 -18.12 -29.84 -3.38
N SER A 81 -18.01 -30.85 -4.24
CA SER A 81 -16.88 -30.98 -5.19
C SER A 81 -17.10 -30.17 -6.47
N TYR A 82 -16.02 -29.94 -7.23
CA TYR A 82 -16.16 -29.31 -8.55
C TYR A 82 -16.94 -30.19 -9.53
N ALA A 83 -16.88 -31.51 -9.39
CA ALA A 83 -17.77 -32.42 -10.14
C ALA A 83 -19.25 -32.13 -9.85
N GLU A 84 -19.64 -31.99 -8.59
CA GLU A 84 -21.01 -31.65 -8.19
C GLU A 84 -21.41 -30.22 -8.63
N LEU A 85 -20.46 -29.27 -8.61
CA LEU A 85 -20.68 -27.91 -9.08
C LEU A 85 -20.97 -27.87 -10.59
N LEU A 86 -20.19 -28.62 -11.38
CA LEU A 86 -20.28 -28.67 -12.85
C LEU A 86 -21.43 -29.57 -13.36
N ASP A 87 -21.99 -30.43 -12.51
CA ASP A 87 -23.26 -31.13 -12.78
C ASP A 87 -24.49 -30.29 -12.38
N GLY A 88 -24.26 -29.20 -11.64
CA GLY A 88 -25.31 -28.28 -11.19
C GLY A 88 -25.90 -27.40 -12.28
N GLY A 89 -26.85 -26.54 -11.90
CA GLY A 89 -27.56 -25.65 -12.84
C GLY A 89 -26.83 -24.37 -13.24
N GLN A 90 -25.64 -24.09 -12.68
CA GLN A 90 -24.88 -22.88 -13.00
C GLN A 90 -24.11 -23.05 -14.30
N ALA A 91 -24.00 -21.97 -15.07
CA ALA A 91 -23.32 -21.96 -16.36
C ALA A 91 -21.81 -21.69 -16.19
N PHE A 92 -20.97 -22.46 -16.90
CA PHE A 92 -19.50 -22.30 -16.88
C PHE A 92 -18.87 -22.49 -18.26
N THR A 93 -17.62 -22.07 -18.41
CA THR A 93 -16.72 -22.58 -19.44
C THR A 93 -15.65 -23.43 -18.79
N VAL A 94 -15.37 -24.62 -19.34
CA VAL A 94 -14.33 -25.52 -18.84
C VAL A 94 -13.30 -25.76 -19.94
N VAL A 95 -12.02 -25.64 -19.61
CA VAL A 95 -10.90 -26.06 -20.44
C VAL A 95 -10.34 -27.34 -19.83
N ALA A 96 -10.65 -28.48 -20.41
CA ALA A 96 -10.32 -29.79 -19.87
C ALA A 96 -9.05 -30.36 -20.53
N PRO A 97 -7.93 -30.51 -19.80
CA PRO A 97 -6.73 -31.14 -20.33
C PRO A 97 -6.90 -32.65 -20.47
N VAL A 98 -6.33 -33.22 -21.54
CA VAL A 98 -6.36 -34.67 -21.77
C VAL A 98 -5.50 -35.46 -20.80
N ASN A 99 -5.83 -36.73 -20.63
CA ASN A 99 -5.13 -37.68 -19.75
C ASN A 99 -3.61 -37.73 -20.01
N GLY A 100 -2.84 -37.96 -18.94
CA GLY A 100 -1.38 -38.09 -19.01
C GLY A 100 -0.60 -36.79 -19.24
N THR A 101 -1.25 -35.63 -19.23
CA THR A 101 -0.62 -34.31 -19.46
C THR A 101 -0.35 -33.55 -18.17
N PHE A 102 -0.82 -34.06 -17.03
CA PHE A 102 -0.58 -33.55 -15.70
C PHE A 102 -0.49 -34.71 -14.70
N ASP A 103 0.15 -34.48 -13.55
CA ASP A 103 0.27 -35.48 -12.50
C ASP A 103 -1.00 -35.52 -11.64
N LYS A 104 -1.98 -36.31 -12.08
CA LYS A 104 -3.24 -36.52 -11.36
C LYS A 104 -3.02 -37.03 -9.94
N ASP A 105 -2.15 -38.02 -9.77
CA ASP A 105 -1.98 -38.71 -8.48
C ASP A 105 -1.42 -37.75 -7.44
N GLU A 106 -0.49 -36.88 -7.85
CA GLU A 106 0.03 -35.81 -6.99
C GLU A 106 -1.05 -34.79 -6.63
N LEU A 107 -1.86 -34.34 -7.59
CA LEU A 107 -2.97 -33.41 -7.30
C LEU A 107 -3.96 -34.02 -6.31
N ILE A 108 -4.39 -35.27 -6.54
CA ILE A 108 -5.29 -35.98 -5.62
C ILE A 108 -4.64 -36.13 -4.24
N ARG A 109 -3.35 -36.48 -4.16
CA ARG A 109 -2.63 -36.57 -2.89
C ARG A 109 -2.63 -35.23 -2.15
N LEU A 110 -2.43 -34.11 -2.85
CA LEU A 110 -2.47 -32.77 -2.27
C LEU A 110 -3.86 -32.40 -1.74
N THR A 111 -4.94 -32.79 -2.43
CA THR A 111 -6.33 -32.55 -1.94
C THR A 111 -6.66 -33.22 -0.60
N GLN A 112 -5.85 -34.20 -0.18
CA GLN A 112 -6.01 -34.90 1.10
C GLN A 112 -5.26 -34.23 2.27
N THR A 113 -4.54 -33.15 2.00
CA THR A 113 -3.81 -32.37 3.02
C THR A 113 -4.55 -31.08 3.37
N ASN A 114 -4.33 -30.55 4.57
CA ASN A 114 -5.04 -29.36 5.07
C ASN A 114 -4.69 -28.06 4.33
N SER A 115 -3.53 -28.00 3.66
CA SER A 115 -3.06 -26.80 2.95
C SER A 115 -2.98 -27.02 1.45
N GLY A 116 -2.85 -28.27 0.98
CA GLY A 116 -2.72 -28.59 -0.43
C GLY A 116 -4.06 -28.59 -1.17
N ASP A 117 -5.18 -28.75 -0.49
CA ASP A 117 -6.49 -28.79 -1.14
C ASP A 117 -6.92 -27.42 -1.70
N SER A 118 -6.73 -26.34 -0.95
CA SER A 118 -6.93 -24.98 -1.46
C SER A 118 -5.91 -24.59 -2.55
N VAL A 119 -4.69 -25.13 -2.48
CA VAL A 119 -3.66 -24.94 -3.54
C VAL A 119 -4.09 -25.63 -4.83
N VAL A 120 -4.55 -26.88 -4.79
CA VAL A 120 -5.03 -27.60 -5.98
C VAL A 120 -6.25 -26.91 -6.56
N GLU A 121 -7.19 -26.49 -5.72
CA GLU A 121 -8.34 -25.72 -6.16
C GLU A 121 -7.91 -24.45 -6.92
N LYS A 122 -7.10 -23.59 -6.29
CA LYS A 122 -6.75 -22.28 -6.85
C LYS A 122 -5.82 -22.37 -8.06
N SER A 123 -4.76 -23.19 -7.97
CA SER A 123 -3.70 -23.25 -8.99
C SER A 123 -4.03 -24.15 -10.16
N PHE A 124 -4.87 -25.17 -9.96
CA PHE A 124 -5.22 -26.11 -11.01
C PHE A 124 -6.69 -25.96 -11.41
N VAL A 125 -7.65 -26.33 -10.55
CA VAL A 125 -9.05 -26.44 -10.97
C VAL A 125 -9.64 -25.10 -11.39
N MET A 126 -9.52 -24.06 -10.56
CA MET A 126 -10.00 -22.71 -10.86
C MET A 126 -9.27 -22.08 -12.04
N ASN A 127 -8.05 -22.56 -12.36
CA ASN A 127 -7.28 -22.12 -13.55
C ASN A 127 -7.81 -22.71 -14.87
N HIS A 128 -8.81 -23.60 -14.81
CA HIS A 128 -9.39 -24.27 -15.97
C HIS A 128 -10.90 -24.02 -16.10
N VAL A 129 -11.49 -23.23 -15.21
CA VAL A 129 -12.93 -22.96 -15.18
C VAL A 129 -13.15 -21.46 -15.20
N SER A 130 -14.11 -21.01 -16.00
CA SER A 130 -14.59 -19.63 -16.06
C SER A 130 -16.08 -19.58 -15.76
N ARG A 131 -16.51 -18.51 -15.10
CA ARG A 131 -17.94 -18.25 -14.86
C ARG A 131 -18.66 -17.69 -16.10
N SER A 132 -17.90 -17.10 -17.00
CA SER A 132 -18.42 -16.54 -18.25
C SER A 132 -18.48 -17.63 -19.32
N LEU A 133 -19.49 -17.55 -20.18
CA LEU A 133 -19.57 -18.41 -21.38
C LEU A 133 -18.63 -17.84 -22.44
N CYS A 134 -17.56 -18.57 -22.73
CA CYS A 134 -16.47 -18.12 -23.59
C CYS A 134 -16.26 -19.12 -24.73
N SER A 135 -16.65 -18.72 -25.94
CA SER A 135 -16.33 -19.44 -27.17
C SER A 135 -15.02 -18.93 -27.76
N VAL A 136 -14.19 -19.83 -28.28
CA VAL A 136 -13.04 -19.45 -29.10
C VAL A 136 -13.54 -19.05 -30.48
N THR A 137 -13.19 -17.83 -30.89
CA THR A 137 -13.51 -17.29 -32.21
C THR A 137 -12.22 -16.95 -32.97
N ALA A 138 -12.34 -16.52 -34.22
CA ALA A 138 -11.17 -16.04 -34.97
C ALA A 138 -10.59 -14.73 -34.40
N ALA A 139 -11.40 -13.95 -33.66
CA ALA A 139 -10.94 -12.73 -33.02
C ALA A 139 -10.29 -13.06 -31.66
N GLN A 140 -9.22 -12.33 -31.34
CA GLN A 140 -8.59 -12.40 -30.03
C GLN A 140 -9.57 -11.91 -28.95
N SER A 141 -9.70 -12.67 -27.88
CA SER A 141 -10.50 -12.30 -26.71
C SER A 141 -9.82 -12.74 -25.42
N LYS A 142 -10.35 -12.31 -24.28
CA LYS A 142 -9.86 -12.70 -22.94
C LYS A 142 -10.95 -13.44 -22.19
N MET A 143 -10.56 -14.45 -21.43
CA MET A 143 -11.42 -15.16 -20.50
C MET A 143 -10.91 -15.00 -19.08
N LEU A 144 -11.80 -14.58 -18.18
CA LEU A 144 -11.55 -14.50 -16.74
C LEU A 144 -11.85 -15.85 -16.10
N LEU A 145 -10.83 -16.46 -15.51
CA LEU A 145 -10.92 -17.73 -14.81
C LEU A 145 -11.44 -17.54 -13.38
N LEU A 146 -11.86 -18.63 -12.73
CA LEU A 146 -12.39 -18.58 -11.36
C LEU A 146 -11.34 -18.11 -10.34
N ASN A 147 -10.04 -18.33 -10.61
CA ASN A 147 -8.93 -17.83 -9.78
C ASN A 147 -8.56 -16.37 -10.07
N SER A 148 -9.43 -15.65 -10.78
CA SER A 148 -9.28 -14.25 -11.20
C SER A 148 -8.18 -14.02 -12.25
N LYS A 149 -7.51 -15.05 -12.75
CA LYS A 149 -6.51 -14.90 -13.81
C LYS A 149 -7.18 -14.71 -15.16
N HIS A 150 -6.54 -13.92 -16.01
CA HIS A 150 -6.95 -13.72 -17.39
C HIS A 150 -6.15 -14.61 -18.31
N VAL A 151 -6.84 -15.32 -19.20
CA VAL A 151 -6.22 -16.09 -20.28
C VAL A 151 -6.63 -15.52 -21.63
N GLU A 152 -5.67 -15.47 -22.55
CA GLU A 152 -5.92 -15.01 -23.92
C GLU A 152 -6.44 -16.17 -24.75
N MET A 153 -7.48 -15.91 -25.54
CA MET A 153 -8.09 -16.86 -26.46
C MET A 153 -7.86 -16.34 -27.88
N GLU A 154 -7.18 -17.12 -28.71
CA GLU A 154 -6.87 -16.73 -30.09
C GLU A 154 -6.88 -17.94 -31.02
N GLY A 155 -7.61 -17.83 -32.13
CA GLY A 155 -7.60 -18.82 -33.22
C GLY A 155 -8.02 -20.23 -32.80
N ASN A 156 -7.05 -21.07 -32.46
CA ASN A 156 -7.27 -22.46 -32.05
C ASN A 156 -6.72 -22.80 -30.64
N GLY A 157 -6.30 -21.81 -29.86
CA GLY A 157 -5.67 -22.04 -28.57
C GLY A 157 -6.10 -21.05 -27.48
N ILE A 158 -5.72 -21.39 -26.25
CA ILE A 158 -5.91 -20.57 -25.05
C ILE A 158 -4.55 -20.45 -24.36
N SER A 159 -4.03 -19.22 -24.26
CA SER A 159 -2.72 -18.90 -23.64
C SER A 159 -1.57 -19.80 -24.11
N GLY A 160 -1.50 -20.02 -25.42
CA GLY A 160 -0.47 -20.85 -26.06
C GLY A 160 -0.72 -22.36 -26.00
N VAL A 161 -1.83 -22.82 -25.42
CA VAL A 161 -2.23 -24.23 -25.40
C VAL A 161 -3.24 -24.50 -26.53
N ASP A 162 -2.92 -25.44 -27.40
CA ASP A 162 -3.81 -25.84 -28.49
C ASP A 162 -5.04 -26.62 -27.99
N LEU A 163 -6.18 -26.38 -28.65
CA LEU A 163 -7.42 -27.10 -28.39
C LEU A 163 -7.62 -28.23 -29.40
N LEU A 164 -7.90 -29.43 -28.89
CA LEU A 164 -8.27 -30.60 -29.66
C LEU A 164 -9.74 -30.52 -30.10
N ASP A 165 -10.61 -30.11 -29.18
CA ASP A 165 -12.02 -29.79 -29.46
C ASP A 165 -12.36 -28.45 -28.82
N LYS A 166 -13.11 -27.61 -29.54
CA LYS A 166 -13.48 -26.27 -29.07
C LYS A 166 -14.96 -26.01 -29.24
N ASN A 167 -15.48 -25.12 -28.41
CA ASN A 167 -16.89 -24.69 -28.44
C ASN A 167 -17.86 -25.88 -28.30
N VAL A 168 -17.50 -26.90 -27.53
CA VAL A 168 -18.37 -28.05 -27.31
C VAL A 168 -19.49 -27.63 -26.36
N HIS A 169 -20.70 -27.49 -26.90
CA HIS A 169 -21.84 -27.05 -26.11
C HIS A 169 -22.33 -28.14 -25.16
N ALA A 170 -22.57 -27.73 -23.91
CA ALA A 170 -23.22 -28.50 -22.85
C ALA A 170 -24.50 -27.78 -22.38
N LYS A 171 -25.38 -28.48 -21.67
CA LYS A 171 -26.61 -27.93 -21.09
C LYS A 171 -26.36 -26.71 -20.19
N ASN A 172 -25.26 -26.73 -19.45
CA ASN A 172 -24.88 -25.68 -18.50
C ASN A 172 -23.51 -25.08 -18.87
N GLY A 173 -23.16 -25.01 -20.16
CA GLY A 173 -21.98 -24.26 -20.54
C GLY A 173 -21.26 -24.68 -21.82
N ILE A 174 -19.97 -24.37 -21.86
CA ILE A 174 -19.07 -24.66 -22.98
C ILE A 174 -17.86 -25.44 -22.49
N LEU A 175 -17.52 -26.52 -23.18
CA LEU A 175 -16.32 -27.31 -22.97
C LEU A 175 -15.32 -27.06 -24.11
N HIS A 176 -14.06 -26.86 -23.73
CA HIS A 176 -12.90 -26.94 -24.61
C HIS A 176 -12.02 -28.08 -24.13
N VAL A 177 -11.54 -28.93 -25.04
CA VAL A 177 -10.60 -30.00 -24.73
C VAL A 177 -9.22 -29.52 -25.14
N SER A 178 -8.30 -29.39 -24.18
CA SER A 178 -6.95 -28.89 -24.42
C SER A 178 -5.91 -30.00 -24.47
N GLU A 179 -4.87 -29.81 -25.29
CA GLU A 179 -3.78 -30.80 -25.42
C GLU A 179 -2.94 -30.89 -24.14
N GLN A 180 -2.89 -29.84 -23.32
CA GLN A 180 -2.12 -29.75 -22.07
C GLN A 180 -2.91 -28.94 -21.04
N PRO A 181 -2.54 -28.97 -19.74
CA PRO A 181 -3.11 -28.04 -18.75
C PRO A 181 -2.76 -26.59 -19.08
N LEU A 182 -3.69 -25.68 -18.80
CA LEU A 182 -3.42 -24.25 -18.86
C LEU A 182 -2.32 -23.88 -17.86
N PRO A 183 -1.29 -23.11 -18.29
CA PRO A 183 -0.21 -22.73 -17.40
C PRO A 183 -0.73 -21.84 -16.28
N PHE A 184 -0.35 -22.17 -15.04
CA PHE A 184 -0.62 -21.32 -13.89
C PHE A 184 0.59 -20.40 -13.65
N VAL A 185 0.40 -19.11 -13.92
CA VAL A 185 1.41 -18.07 -13.65
C VAL A 185 1.04 -17.38 -12.36
N ARG A 186 1.91 -17.43 -11.35
CA ARG A 186 1.68 -16.79 -10.06
C ARG A 186 1.67 -15.26 -10.19
N ASN A 187 0.80 -14.59 -9.44
CA ASN A 187 0.96 -13.14 -9.23
C ASN A 187 2.09 -12.86 -8.24
N ILE A 188 2.43 -11.59 -8.06
CA ILE A 188 3.53 -11.17 -7.18
C ILE A 188 3.27 -11.63 -5.74
N TYR A 189 2.03 -11.46 -5.23
CA TYR A 189 1.67 -11.90 -3.88
C TYR A 189 1.88 -13.41 -3.69
N GLU A 190 1.39 -14.22 -4.62
CA GLU A 190 1.56 -15.67 -4.61
C GLU A 190 3.04 -16.06 -4.62
N ASN A 191 3.88 -15.39 -5.42
CA ASN A 191 5.32 -15.67 -5.42
C ASN A 191 5.97 -15.39 -4.06
N VAL A 192 5.71 -14.22 -3.45
CA VAL A 192 6.36 -13.87 -2.17
C VAL A 192 5.81 -14.67 -0.99
N CYS A 193 4.58 -15.16 -1.08
CA CYS A 193 3.97 -16.00 -0.04
C CYS A 193 4.35 -17.48 -0.16
N ASP A 194 4.43 -18.03 -1.38
CA ASP A 194 4.55 -19.48 -1.57
C ASP A 194 6.00 -19.95 -1.75
N LEU A 195 6.93 -19.06 -2.08
CA LEU A 195 8.35 -19.40 -2.23
C LEU A 195 9.10 -19.21 -0.91
N ASP A 196 9.76 -20.27 -0.44
CA ASP A 196 10.52 -20.29 0.83
C ASP A 196 11.60 -19.20 0.92
N GLU A 197 12.10 -18.72 -0.22
CA GLU A 197 13.13 -17.68 -0.26
C GLU A 197 12.63 -16.29 0.14
N PHE A 198 11.31 -16.07 0.11
CA PHE A 198 10.64 -14.82 0.48
C PHE A 198 9.73 -14.99 1.70
N SER A 199 9.77 -16.13 2.40
CA SER A 199 8.81 -16.46 3.44
C SER A 199 8.71 -15.40 4.54
N ASP A 200 9.79 -14.68 4.87
CA ASP A 200 9.76 -13.63 5.89
C ASP A 200 8.87 -12.43 5.47
N ILE A 201 8.82 -12.13 4.16
CA ILE A 201 7.88 -11.15 3.58
C ILE A 201 6.48 -11.75 3.51
N GLY A 202 6.36 -12.95 2.97
CA GLY A 202 5.09 -13.65 2.77
C GLY A 202 4.31 -13.87 4.07
N ASP A 203 4.99 -14.34 5.12
CA ASP A 203 4.40 -14.58 6.43
C ASP A 203 3.93 -13.28 7.08
N PHE A 204 4.67 -12.19 6.91
CA PHE A 204 4.22 -10.88 7.37
C PHE A 204 2.95 -10.43 6.65
N LEU A 205 2.89 -10.56 5.32
CA LEU A 205 1.72 -10.13 4.54
C LEU A 205 0.47 -10.97 4.87
N ARG A 206 0.60 -12.29 5.02
CA ARG A 206 -0.52 -13.21 5.34
C ARG A 206 -1.22 -12.88 6.66
N VAL A 207 -0.54 -12.28 7.62
CA VAL A 207 -1.17 -11.81 8.89
C VAL A 207 -2.28 -10.79 8.62
N TYR A 208 -2.28 -10.14 7.47
CA TYR A 208 -3.23 -9.10 7.07
C TYR A 208 -4.34 -9.60 6.13
N ASP A 209 -4.37 -10.89 5.80
CA ASP A 209 -5.49 -11.51 5.09
C ASP A 209 -6.72 -11.57 6.01
N GLU A 210 -7.86 -11.12 5.51
CA GLU A 210 -9.12 -11.11 6.25
C GLU A 210 -10.34 -11.33 5.35
N ASP A 211 -11.36 -11.98 5.93
CA ASP A 211 -12.72 -12.01 5.40
C ASP A 211 -13.43 -10.71 5.80
N TYR A 212 -13.66 -9.82 4.85
CA TYR A 212 -14.32 -8.53 5.08
C TYR A 212 -15.81 -8.59 4.71
N PHE A 213 -16.68 -8.25 5.66
CA PHE A 213 -18.12 -8.11 5.40
C PHE A 213 -18.43 -6.77 4.73
N ASP A 214 -18.90 -6.80 3.49
CA ASP A 214 -19.34 -5.63 2.73
C ASP A 214 -20.84 -5.40 2.94
N ALA A 215 -21.15 -4.54 3.89
CA ALA A 215 -22.52 -4.14 4.22
C ALA A 215 -23.26 -3.49 3.04
N ASP A 216 -22.55 -2.74 2.19
CA ASP A 216 -23.15 -1.97 1.10
C ASP A 216 -23.51 -2.88 -0.10
N ALA A 217 -22.70 -3.92 -0.32
CA ALA A 217 -23.00 -4.96 -1.32
C ALA A 217 -24.01 -6.01 -0.80
N SER A 218 -24.30 -6.03 0.50
CA SER A 218 -25.20 -7.00 1.13
C SER A 218 -26.67 -6.57 1.10
N VAL A 219 -27.58 -7.55 1.02
CA VAL A 219 -29.03 -7.30 1.02
C VAL A 219 -29.56 -7.32 2.46
N SER A 220 -29.94 -6.14 2.97
CA SER A 220 -30.55 -6.02 4.30
C SER A 220 -32.03 -6.41 4.31
N SER A 221 -32.45 -7.18 5.32
CA SER A 221 -33.87 -7.46 5.63
C SER A 221 -34.56 -6.34 6.42
N GLY A 222 -33.84 -5.29 6.77
CA GLY A 222 -34.28 -4.25 7.71
C GLY A 222 -33.46 -4.24 9.01
N ILE A 223 -33.93 -3.45 9.97
CA ILE A 223 -33.26 -3.20 11.24
C ILE A 223 -33.99 -3.96 12.35
N VAL A 224 -33.25 -4.75 13.13
CA VAL A 224 -33.73 -5.38 14.36
C VAL A 224 -32.91 -4.82 15.52
N GLU A 225 -33.56 -4.21 16.51
CA GLU A 225 -32.89 -3.60 17.68
C GLU A 225 -31.82 -2.55 17.35
N GLY A 226 -32.00 -1.81 16.25
CA GLY A 226 -31.03 -0.79 15.82
C GLY A 226 -29.82 -1.34 15.05
N VAL A 227 -29.73 -2.66 14.86
CA VAL A 227 -28.70 -3.32 14.06
C VAL A 227 -29.29 -3.80 12.73
N PRO A 228 -28.65 -3.52 11.58
CA PRO A 228 -29.08 -4.08 10.30
C PRO A 228 -28.94 -5.60 10.30
N VAL A 229 -29.99 -6.31 9.90
CA VAL A 229 -29.96 -7.76 9.66
C VAL A 229 -29.88 -7.99 8.15
N TYR A 230 -29.00 -8.89 7.71
CA TYR A 230 -28.77 -9.17 6.29
C TYR A 230 -29.36 -10.53 5.91
N VAL A 231 -30.15 -10.55 4.82
CA VAL A 231 -30.68 -11.79 4.22
C VAL A 231 -29.64 -12.45 3.34
N ASP A 232 -28.83 -11.63 2.66
CA ASP A 232 -27.72 -12.08 1.82
C ASP A 232 -26.48 -11.24 2.14
N SER A 233 -25.42 -11.90 2.58
CA SER A 233 -24.19 -11.26 3.06
C SER A 233 -23.09 -11.42 2.03
N VAL A 234 -22.55 -10.31 1.55
CA VAL A 234 -21.36 -10.27 0.72
C VAL A 234 -20.14 -10.19 1.63
N ILE A 235 -19.28 -11.21 1.53
CA ILE A 235 -17.99 -11.26 2.22
C ILE A 235 -16.92 -11.33 1.15
N ILE A 236 -15.93 -10.45 1.26
CA ILE A 236 -14.84 -10.25 0.31
C ILE A 236 -13.54 -10.63 1.01
N GLU A 237 -12.78 -11.54 0.42
CA GLU A 237 -11.43 -11.86 0.85
C GLU A 237 -10.50 -10.71 0.44
N ARG A 238 -9.75 -10.13 1.39
CA ARG A 238 -8.81 -9.05 1.09
C ARG A 238 -7.59 -9.10 1.98
N ASN A 239 -6.52 -8.45 1.54
CA ASN A 239 -5.38 -8.12 2.37
C ASN A 239 -5.37 -6.63 2.70
N LYS A 240 -5.56 -6.28 3.98
CA LYS A 240 -5.64 -4.86 4.39
C LYS A 240 -4.31 -4.12 4.29
N MET A 241 -3.17 -4.83 4.31
CA MET A 241 -1.86 -4.22 4.11
C MET A 241 -1.69 -3.81 2.65
N LEU A 242 -2.04 -4.70 1.71
CA LEU A 242 -1.93 -4.43 0.28
C LEU A 242 -2.81 -3.26 -0.19
N SER A 243 -3.91 -2.99 0.53
CA SER A 243 -4.72 -1.78 0.29
C SER A 243 -3.96 -0.47 0.54
N VAL A 244 -2.83 -0.51 1.25
CA VAL A 244 -1.98 0.65 1.58
C VAL A 244 -0.67 0.63 0.80
N ILE A 245 -0.08 -0.55 0.55
CA ILE A 245 1.22 -0.70 -0.12
C ILE A 245 1.15 -1.10 -1.59
N GLY A 246 -0.05 -1.36 -2.12
CA GLY A 246 -0.26 -1.80 -3.50
C GLY A 246 -0.88 -3.19 -3.58
N LEU A 247 -1.88 -3.35 -4.44
CA LEU A 247 -2.70 -4.56 -4.60
C LEU A 247 -1.99 -5.61 -5.46
N ILE A 248 -0.82 -6.06 -5.04
CA ILE A 248 -0.01 -7.08 -5.74
C ILE A 248 -0.66 -8.48 -5.76
N ASN A 249 -1.80 -8.65 -5.10
CA ASN A 249 -2.65 -9.83 -5.16
C ASN A 249 -3.80 -9.71 -6.18
N ASP A 250 -3.99 -8.54 -6.77
CA ASP A 250 -5.04 -8.26 -7.76
C ASP A 250 -4.48 -8.39 -9.18
N GLU A 251 -5.24 -9.03 -10.07
CA GLU A 251 -4.89 -9.26 -11.47
C GLU A 251 -5.35 -8.09 -12.37
N ASP A 252 -6.16 -7.17 -11.86
CA ASP A 252 -6.65 -5.99 -12.61
C ASP A 252 -5.62 -4.85 -12.66
N SER A 253 -4.43 -5.04 -12.08
CA SER A 253 -3.39 -4.01 -12.04
C SER A 253 -2.00 -4.60 -12.19
N THR A 254 -1.16 -3.89 -12.94
CA THR A 254 0.24 -4.26 -13.14
C THR A 254 1.14 -3.59 -12.12
N TYR A 255 1.92 -4.39 -11.41
CA TYR A 255 2.88 -3.92 -10.40
C TYR A 255 4.26 -4.45 -10.67
N TRP A 256 5.27 -3.71 -10.22
CA TRP A 256 6.60 -4.24 -9.99
C TRP A 256 6.87 -4.28 -8.49
N MET A 257 7.53 -5.33 -8.03
CA MET A 257 7.96 -5.46 -6.63
C MET A 257 9.44 -5.80 -6.57
N VAL A 258 10.16 -5.16 -5.66
CA VAL A 258 11.53 -5.52 -5.31
C VAL A 258 11.51 -6.35 -4.04
N ALA A 259 12.01 -7.59 -4.13
CA ALA A 259 12.11 -8.48 -2.98
C ALA A 259 13.53 -9.06 -2.89
N PRO A 260 14.26 -8.81 -1.78
CA PRO A 260 15.53 -9.47 -1.57
C PRO A 260 15.33 -10.94 -1.18
N THR A 261 16.39 -11.74 -1.30
CA THR A 261 16.46 -13.04 -0.65
C THR A 261 16.27 -12.91 0.86
N ARG A 262 15.92 -14.03 1.52
CA ARG A 262 15.80 -14.13 2.97
C ARG A 262 16.95 -13.47 3.76
N ASP A 263 18.20 -13.72 3.37
CA ASP A 263 19.36 -13.12 4.03
C ASP A 263 19.42 -11.60 3.85
N GLY A 264 19.10 -11.12 2.63
CA GLY A 264 19.01 -9.69 2.33
C GLY A 264 17.89 -9.00 3.10
N TRP A 265 16.72 -9.64 3.22
CA TRP A 265 15.59 -9.16 4.01
C TRP A 265 15.96 -9.05 5.48
N ASN A 266 16.53 -10.10 6.06
CA ASN A 266 16.89 -10.11 7.48
C ASN A 266 17.93 -9.04 7.84
N LYS A 267 18.93 -8.82 6.99
CA LYS A 267 19.88 -7.69 7.16
C LYS A 267 19.16 -6.34 7.13
N ALA A 268 18.24 -6.15 6.19
CA ALA A 268 17.49 -4.91 6.06
C ALA A 268 16.56 -4.66 7.25
N TRP A 269 15.89 -5.71 7.72
CA TRP A 269 15.03 -5.67 8.90
C TRP A 269 15.82 -5.34 10.16
N GLU A 270 16.97 -5.98 10.36
CA GLU A 270 17.89 -5.70 11.48
C GLU A 270 18.45 -4.27 11.48
N MET A 271 18.57 -3.65 10.30
CA MET A 271 18.94 -2.25 10.14
C MET A 271 17.75 -1.32 10.41
N ALA A 272 16.61 -1.56 9.77
CA ALA A 272 15.41 -0.73 9.92
C ALA A 272 14.87 -0.75 11.36
N LYS A 273 14.93 -1.88 12.07
CA LYS A 273 14.42 -1.99 13.45
C LYS A 273 15.13 -1.02 14.41
N GLN A 274 16.37 -0.63 14.12
CA GLN A 274 17.13 0.31 14.94
C GLN A 274 16.49 1.69 14.98
N TYR A 275 15.78 2.08 13.92
CA TYR A 275 15.07 3.36 13.84
C TYR A 275 13.73 3.33 14.60
N TYR A 276 13.14 2.15 14.78
CA TYR A 276 11.85 1.95 15.44
C TYR A 276 12.00 1.40 16.88
N ARG A 277 13.04 1.82 17.61
CA ARG A 277 13.21 1.47 19.03
C ARG A 277 12.30 2.33 19.91
N TYR A 278 11.20 1.76 20.38
CA TYR A 278 10.29 2.44 21.31
C TYR A 278 10.79 2.37 22.75
N ASP A 279 10.39 3.35 23.57
CA ASP A 279 10.67 3.31 25.01
C ASP A 279 9.92 2.17 25.71
N SER A 280 10.52 1.60 26.76
CA SER A 280 10.01 0.39 27.42
C SER A 280 8.66 0.56 28.13
N LYS A 281 8.12 1.78 28.22
CA LYS A 281 6.80 2.06 28.80
C LYS A 281 5.71 2.12 27.72
N VAL A 282 6.06 2.08 26.44
CA VAL A 282 5.09 1.98 25.35
C VAL A 282 4.45 0.60 25.36
N LEU A 283 3.11 0.56 25.38
CA LEU A 283 2.35 -0.68 25.39
C LEU A 283 2.57 -1.44 24.09
N LYS A 284 2.95 -2.73 24.19
CA LYS A 284 3.25 -3.61 23.04
C LYS A 284 4.33 -3.03 22.11
N SER A 285 5.36 -2.39 22.69
CA SER A 285 6.53 -1.83 21.99
C SER A 285 7.09 -2.78 20.91
N ASP A 286 7.22 -4.06 21.23
CA ASP A 286 7.81 -5.05 20.32
C ASP A 286 6.92 -5.31 19.11
N SER A 287 5.59 -5.38 19.31
CA SER A 287 4.63 -5.58 18.22
C SER A 287 4.56 -4.38 17.29
N ILE A 288 4.58 -3.16 17.84
CA ILE A 288 4.57 -1.94 17.02
C ILE A 288 5.92 -1.72 16.32
N GLN A 289 7.04 -2.08 16.95
CA GLN A 289 8.35 -2.07 16.32
C GLN A 289 8.37 -3.04 15.13
N HIS A 290 7.92 -4.27 15.34
CA HIS A 290 7.85 -5.27 14.27
C HIS A 290 6.97 -4.78 13.11
N TYR A 291 5.79 -4.21 13.41
CA TYR A 291 4.91 -3.63 12.41
C TYR A 291 5.58 -2.54 11.58
N TRP A 292 6.10 -1.50 12.25
CA TRP A 292 6.66 -0.34 11.57
C TRP A 292 7.98 -0.64 10.85
N THR A 293 8.77 -1.58 11.36
CA THR A 293 9.99 -2.05 10.69
C THR A 293 9.65 -2.71 9.35
N ASN A 294 8.66 -3.60 9.31
CA ASN A 294 8.25 -4.25 8.06
C ASN A 294 7.59 -3.25 7.10
N ARG A 295 6.73 -2.35 7.60
CA ARG A 295 6.15 -1.24 6.82
C ARG A 295 7.22 -0.39 6.15
N ALA A 296 8.22 0.04 6.91
CA ALA A 296 9.30 0.90 6.42
C ALA A 296 10.07 0.31 5.23
N LEU A 297 10.15 -1.02 5.15
CA LEU A 297 10.74 -1.72 4.01
C LEU A 297 9.72 -1.89 2.87
N LEU A 298 8.53 -2.42 3.16
CA LEU A 298 7.54 -2.75 2.13
C LEU A 298 6.94 -1.55 1.42
N ASP A 299 6.85 -0.40 2.09
CA ASP A 299 6.26 0.82 1.57
C ASP A 299 6.91 1.27 0.25
N ASP A 300 8.23 1.09 0.12
CA ASP A 300 9.00 1.44 -1.08
C ASP A 300 9.38 0.24 -1.96
N ALA A 301 8.95 -0.96 -1.59
CA ALA A 301 9.22 -2.18 -2.35
C ALA A 301 8.35 -2.29 -3.60
N ILE A 302 7.19 -1.65 -3.63
CA ILE A 302 6.13 -1.86 -4.63
C ILE A 302 5.92 -0.61 -5.48
N PHE A 303 5.80 -0.83 -6.79
CA PHE A 303 5.64 0.18 -7.82
C PHE A 303 4.41 -0.15 -8.65
N THR A 304 3.45 0.77 -8.74
CA THR A 304 2.35 0.64 -9.70
C THR A 304 2.77 1.14 -11.06
N MET A 305 2.53 0.36 -12.11
CA MET A 305 2.95 0.72 -13.46
C MET A 305 2.06 1.80 -14.10
N THR A 306 0.88 2.02 -13.53
CA THR A 306 -0.09 3.03 -13.99
C THR A 306 0.40 4.47 -13.78
N THR A 307 1.33 4.71 -12.84
CA THR A 307 1.83 6.05 -12.51
C THR A 307 3.24 6.34 -13.03
N GLN A 308 3.90 5.36 -13.67
CA GLN A 308 5.27 5.52 -14.14
C GLN A 308 5.30 6.22 -15.51
N GLU A 309 5.94 7.37 -15.58
CA GLU A 309 6.14 8.09 -16.86
C GLU A 309 7.25 7.47 -17.70
N SER A 310 8.33 7.01 -17.06
CA SER A 310 9.48 6.38 -17.71
C SER A 310 10.25 5.53 -16.70
N VAL A 311 10.09 4.22 -16.79
CA VAL A 311 10.74 3.26 -15.88
C VAL A 311 12.27 3.23 -16.00
N THR A 312 12.82 3.69 -17.14
CA THR A 312 14.27 3.78 -17.34
C THR A 312 14.88 5.01 -16.68
N ASP A 313 14.11 6.10 -16.58
CA ASP A 313 14.57 7.35 -15.95
C ASP A 313 14.41 7.30 -14.43
N SER A 314 13.21 6.96 -13.96
CA SER A 314 12.94 6.85 -12.53
C SER A 314 11.77 5.92 -12.22
N LEU A 315 11.84 5.27 -11.06
CA LEU A 315 10.72 4.55 -10.46
C LEU A 315 10.22 5.29 -9.24
N LYS A 316 8.91 5.50 -9.17
CA LYS A 316 8.21 6.11 -8.03
C LYS A 316 7.43 5.03 -7.30
N SER A 317 7.73 4.79 -6.03
CA SER A 317 6.99 3.80 -5.26
C SER A 317 5.55 4.24 -5.03
N VAL A 318 4.71 3.34 -4.53
CA VAL A 318 3.33 3.66 -4.14
C VAL A 318 3.22 4.77 -3.08
N GLN A 319 4.30 5.05 -2.32
CA GLN A 319 4.32 6.13 -1.32
C GLN A 319 4.75 7.48 -1.89
N TYR A 320 5.11 7.56 -3.18
CA TYR A 320 5.55 8.82 -3.78
C TYR A 320 4.52 9.93 -3.63
N ASN A 321 4.97 11.05 -3.05
CA ASN A 321 4.18 12.26 -2.89
C ASN A 321 4.82 13.40 -3.68
N LYS A 322 4.05 13.99 -4.61
CA LYS A 322 4.51 15.13 -5.42
C LYS A 322 4.89 16.37 -4.59
N LEU A 323 4.35 16.50 -3.37
CA LEU A 323 4.71 17.58 -2.44
C LEU A 323 6.10 17.40 -1.83
N GLU A 324 6.60 16.17 -1.79
CA GLU A 324 7.93 15.82 -1.27
C GLU A 324 8.73 15.01 -2.30
N PRO A 325 9.03 15.59 -3.47
CA PRO A 325 9.50 14.85 -4.64
C PRO A 325 10.91 14.26 -4.50
N LYS A 326 11.58 14.49 -3.36
CA LYS A 326 12.92 13.99 -3.04
C LYS A 326 12.94 12.58 -2.43
N TYR A 327 11.80 12.10 -1.93
CA TYR A 327 11.67 10.78 -1.31
C TYR A 327 10.86 9.85 -2.21
N HIS A 328 10.97 8.55 -1.99
CA HIS A 328 10.17 7.52 -2.66
C HIS A 328 10.31 7.52 -4.19
N VAL A 329 11.41 8.09 -4.71
CA VAL A 329 11.76 8.15 -6.13
C VAL A 329 13.19 7.64 -6.31
N PHE A 330 13.38 6.74 -7.27
CA PHE A 330 14.64 6.06 -7.52
C PHE A 330 15.06 6.29 -8.97
N TYR A 331 16.04 7.17 -9.15
CA TYR A 331 16.56 7.53 -10.46
C TYR A 331 17.46 6.44 -11.03
N LYS A 332 17.41 6.27 -12.35
CA LYS A 332 18.24 5.36 -13.14
C LYS A 332 18.26 3.95 -12.53
N PRO A 333 17.08 3.33 -12.31
CA PRO A 333 16.96 2.11 -11.52
C PRO A 333 17.78 0.94 -12.07
N PHE A 334 18.02 0.90 -13.38
CA PHE A 334 18.79 -0.16 -14.06
C PHE A 334 20.27 0.16 -14.26
N GLU A 335 20.71 1.42 -14.11
CA GLU A 335 22.13 1.78 -14.25
C GLU A 335 22.94 1.27 -13.05
N GLN A 336 24.27 1.20 -13.16
CA GLN A 336 25.14 0.78 -12.06
C GLN A 336 24.87 1.58 -10.78
N GLY A 337 24.52 0.88 -9.69
CA GLY A 337 24.16 1.50 -8.41
C GLY A 337 22.67 1.84 -8.27
N GLY A 338 21.88 1.69 -9.33
CA GLY A 338 20.43 1.76 -9.29
C GLY A 338 19.81 0.56 -8.57
N ILE A 339 18.57 0.74 -8.11
CA ILE A 339 17.88 -0.23 -7.23
C ILE A 339 17.61 -1.59 -7.89
N LEU A 340 17.60 -1.67 -9.22
CA LEU A 340 17.37 -2.88 -10.01
C LEU A 340 18.62 -3.36 -10.75
N SER A 341 19.77 -2.70 -10.55
CA SER A 341 21.00 -2.96 -11.34
C SER A 341 21.55 -4.38 -11.24
N ASN A 342 21.25 -5.10 -10.15
CA ASN A 342 21.64 -6.49 -9.92
C ASN A 342 20.42 -7.41 -9.69
N ALA A 343 19.23 -6.95 -10.07
CA ALA A 343 18.01 -7.73 -9.89
C ALA A 343 17.87 -8.83 -10.96
N THR A 344 17.25 -9.94 -10.59
CA THR A 344 16.77 -10.97 -11.52
C THR A 344 15.26 -10.87 -11.61
N GLU A 345 14.74 -10.83 -12.83
CA GLU A 345 13.30 -10.73 -13.09
C GLU A 345 12.63 -12.10 -12.93
N VAL A 346 11.49 -12.10 -12.25
CA VAL A 346 10.54 -13.21 -12.19
C VAL A 346 9.22 -12.70 -12.73
N GLU A 347 8.81 -13.22 -13.89
CA GLU A 347 7.54 -12.90 -14.52
C GLU A 347 6.37 -13.38 -13.67
N CYS A 348 5.39 -12.50 -13.46
CA CYS A 348 4.19 -12.75 -12.68
C CYS A 348 2.95 -12.42 -13.53
N SER A 349 1.80 -13.01 -13.22
CA SER A 349 0.56 -12.75 -13.97
C SER A 349 0.08 -11.29 -13.89
N ASN A 350 0.51 -10.56 -12.85
CA ASN A 350 0.20 -9.14 -12.65
C ASN A 350 1.45 -8.25 -12.60
N GLY A 351 2.54 -8.64 -13.27
CA GLY A 351 3.72 -7.81 -13.50
C GLY A 351 5.04 -8.52 -13.20
N ILE A 352 5.99 -7.86 -12.54
CA ILE A 352 7.36 -8.37 -12.39
C ILE A 352 7.80 -8.34 -10.93
N LEU A 353 8.33 -9.46 -10.44
CA LEU A 353 9.05 -9.53 -9.18
C LEU A 353 10.56 -9.44 -9.46
N TYR A 354 11.18 -8.35 -9.04
CA TYR A 354 12.62 -8.13 -9.10
C TYR A 354 13.27 -8.72 -7.85
N LYS A 355 13.88 -9.88 -8.02
CA LYS A 355 14.64 -10.56 -6.98
C LYS A 355 16.02 -9.94 -6.82
N THR A 356 16.39 -9.55 -5.61
CA THR A 356 17.73 -9.04 -5.29
C THR A 356 18.44 -9.89 -4.23
N ALA A 357 19.77 -9.83 -4.16
CA ALA A 357 20.50 -10.48 -3.07
C ALA A 357 20.39 -9.67 -1.77
N GLU A 358 20.51 -8.34 -1.86
CA GLU A 358 20.45 -7.40 -0.75
C GLU A 358 19.36 -6.36 -0.97
N TRP A 359 18.95 -5.70 0.12
CA TRP A 359 17.99 -4.60 0.07
C TRP A 359 18.61 -3.37 -0.61
N PRO A 360 18.06 -2.92 -1.75
CA PRO A 360 18.75 -1.92 -2.57
C PRO A 360 18.48 -0.47 -2.15
N PHE A 361 17.59 -0.25 -1.18
CA PHE A 361 17.15 1.09 -0.78
C PHE A 361 17.93 1.63 0.41
N THR A 362 18.09 2.95 0.46
CA THR A 362 18.68 3.66 1.60
C THR A 362 17.59 4.25 2.50
N PRO A 363 17.74 4.27 3.83
CA PRO A 363 16.74 4.83 4.74
C PRO A 363 16.35 6.28 4.41
N GLU A 364 17.30 7.10 3.97
CA GLU A 364 17.12 8.55 3.75
C GLU A 364 16.25 8.86 2.53
N THR A 365 16.09 7.90 1.63
CA THR A 365 15.21 7.99 0.47
C THR A 365 13.82 7.43 0.73
N THR A 366 13.63 6.71 1.84
CA THR A 366 12.39 5.98 2.15
C THR A 366 11.76 6.51 3.44
N PHE A 367 12.17 6.00 4.60
CA PHE A 367 11.48 6.26 5.87
C PHE A 367 12.23 7.20 6.84
N PHE A 368 13.55 7.38 6.68
CA PHE A 368 14.37 8.25 7.52
C PHE A 368 14.47 9.65 6.93
N THR A 369 13.31 10.30 6.84
CA THR A 369 13.14 11.60 6.21
C THR A 369 13.23 12.76 7.21
N GLU A 370 13.35 13.96 6.67
CA GLU A 370 13.25 15.19 7.45
C GLU A 370 11.89 15.33 8.14
N LEU A 371 11.92 15.84 9.38
CA LEU A 371 10.71 16.12 10.15
C LEU A 371 10.57 17.62 10.39
N ARG A 372 9.37 18.14 10.17
CA ARG A 372 9.00 19.53 10.44
C ARG A 372 7.89 19.57 11.47
N SER A 373 8.07 20.43 12.46
CA SER A 373 7.05 20.80 13.43
C SER A 373 6.79 22.28 13.23
N GLU A 374 5.77 22.58 12.43
CA GLU A 374 5.44 23.93 12.00
C GLU A 374 5.10 24.82 13.20
N GLY A 375 5.67 26.02 13.22
CA GLY A 375 5.58 26.94 14.34
C GLY A 375 4.15 27.43 14.53
N GLU A 376 3.41 27.61 13.44
CA GLU A 376 2.03 28.04 13.41
C GLU A 376 1.00 26.96 13.76
N ASP A 377 1.38 25.68 13.77
CA ASP A 377 0.49 24.61 14.22
C ASP A 377 0.36 24.64 15.74
N GLN A 378 -0.75 25.24 16.19
CA GLN A 378 -1.05 25.38 17.62
C GLN A 378 -1.20 24.04 18.33
N ALA A 379 -1.49 22.93 17.62
CA ALA A 379 -1.56 21.60 18.21
C ALA A 379 -0.19 21.04 18.62
N LEU A 380 0.91 21.66 18.17
CA LEU A 380 2.27 21.30 18.55
C LEU A 380 2.75 22.11 19.77
N ILE A 381 2.15 23.26 20.07
CA ILE A 381 2.54 24.10 21.20
C ILE A 381 2.00 23.49 22.50
N THR A 382 2.91 23.03 23.36
CA THR A 382 2.57 22.39 24.65
C THR A 382 2.73 23.33 25.85
N VAL A 383 3.61 24.32 25.73
CA VAL A 383 3.82 25.34 26.76
C VAL A 383 4.04 26.69 26.07
N SER A 384 3.36 27.72 26.57
CA SER A 384 3.63 29.12 26.27
C SER A 384 3.63 29.91 27.58
N LYS A 385 4.66 30.73 27.80
CA LYS A 385 4.81 31.51 29.02
C LYS A 385 5.41 32.87 28.70
N ASP A 386 4.84 33.92 29.31
CA ASP A 386 5.31 35.30 29.22
C ASP A 386 5.36 35.85 27.78
N CYS A 387 4.56 35.29 26.86
CA CYS A 387 4.39 35.74 25.48
C CYS A 387 2.91 35.74 25.06
N ASN A 388 2.62 36.52 24.03
CA ASN A 388 1.51 36.29 23.12
C ASN A 388 2.07 35.74 21.81
N TYR A 389 1.27 35.00 21.05
CA TYR A 389 1.67 34.55 19.73
C TYR A 389 0.52 34.63 18.73
N THR A 390 0.84 34.80 17.45
CA THR A 390 -0.14 34.90 16.36
C THR A 390 0.39 34.25 15.10
N THR A 391 -0.43 33.45 14.43
CA THR A 391 -0.09 32.90 13.11
C THR A 391 -0.14 34.01 12.06
N ARG A 392 0.91 34.12 11.26
CA ARG A 392 0.99 34.99 10.08
C ARG A 392 1.07 34.13 8.83
N ARG A 393 0.48 34.59 7.73
CA ARG A 393 0.52 33.90 6.44
C ARG A 393 1.19 34.77 5.40
N VAL A 394 2.23 34.23 4.78
CA VAL A 394 2.99 34.86 3.71
C VAL A 394 3.42 33.77 2.75
N SER A 395 2.95 33.83 1.50
CA SER A 395 3.36 32.88 0.47
C SER A 395 4.75 33.25 -0.03
N ALA A 396 5.74 32.41 0.26
CA ALA A 396 7.11 32.51 -0.23
C ALA A 396 7.80 31.15 -0.14
N ASP A 397 8.62 30.79 -1.14
CA ASP A 397 9.32 29.48 -1.19
C ASP A 397 10.29 29.24 -0.03
N SER A 398 10.65 30.31 0.70
CA SER A 398 11.54 30.26 1.86
C SER A 398 10.82 30.11 3.20
N ILE A 399 9.48 30.01 3.19
CA ILE A 399 8.62 29.87 4.37
C ILE A 399 7.85 28.57 4.21
N SER A 400 8.00 27.66 5.18
CA SER A 400 7.32 26.37 5.18
C SER A 400 5.81 26.59 5.24
N GLU A 401 5.06 25.85 4.41
CA GLU A 401 3.59 25.94 4.29
C GLU A 401 2.99 27.36 4.07
N GLY A 402 3.83 28.35 3.75
CA GLY A 402 3.44 29.76 3.58
C GLY A 402 2.93 30.43 4.86
N ALA A 403 3.36 29.98 6.04
CA ALA A 403 2.97 30.56 7.32
C ALA A 403 4.12 30.53 8.35
N TYR A 404 3.98 31.33 9.41
CA TYR A 404 4.92 31.34 10.53
C TYR A 404 4.24 31.84 11.81
N LEU A 405 4.88 31.61 12.95
CA LEU A 405 4.43 32.09 14.24
C LEU A 405 5.16 33.37 14.66
N ASP A 406 4.38 34.43 14.88
CA ASP A 406 4.82 35.70 15.46
C ASP A 406 4.72 35.63 16.98
N ILE A 407 5.86 35.56 17.67
CA ILE A 407 5.98 35.42 19.13
C ILE A 407 6.40 36.76 19.72
N VAL A 408 5.54 37.38 20.51
CA VAL A 408 5.76 38.69 21.14
C VAL A 408 5.84 38.53 22.65
N ALA A 409 6.82 39.16 23.30
CA ALA A 409 6.89 39.16 24.75
C ALA A 409 5.67 39.84 25.39
N LEU A 410 5.11 39.26 26.44
CA LEU A 410 3.92 39.79 27.14
C LEU A 410 4.19 41.17 27.77
N LYS A 411 5.44 41.40 28.20
CA LYS A 411 5.96 42.70 28.61
C LYS A 411 7.27 42.94 27.89
N ALA A 412 7.63 44.19 27.64
CA ALA A 412 8.86 44.57 26.91
C ALA A 412 10.16 44.02 27.52
N THR A 413 10.15 43.64 28.80
CA THR A 413 11.29 43.08 29.54
C THR A 413 11.18 41.57 29.78
N SER A 414 10.05 40.94 29.45
CA SER A 414 9.81 39.52 29.71
C SER A 414 10.65 38.64 28.79
N ASN A 415 11.27 37.62 29.36
CA ASN A 415 11.89 36.54 28.59
C ASN A 415 10.88 35.39 28.51
N TRP A 416 10.28 35.23 27.32
CA TRP A 416 9.26 34.21 27.08
C TRP A 416 9.85 32.81 26.93
N THR A 417 8.96 31.82 27.01
CA THR A 417 9.24 30.41 26.75
C THR A 417 8.15 29.81 25.89
N MET A 418 8.55 29.07 24.86
CA MET A 418 7.65 28.27 24.04
C MET A 418 8.21 26.85 23.90
N THR A 419 7.35 25.84 24.02
CA THR A 419 7.72 24.43 23.85
C THR A 419 6.88 23.77 22.79
N TYR A 420 7.54 23.16 21.82
CA TYR A 420 6.95 22.50 20.66
C TYR A 420 7.14 20.99 20.78
N ARG A 421 6.05 20.25 20.66
CA ARG A 421 6.03 18.80 20.50
C ARG A 421 6.62 18.45 19.13
N VAL A 422 7.46 17.43 19.07
CA VAL A 422 8.01 16.92 17.80
C VAL A 422 7.53 15.50 17.60
N ASN A 423 6.74 15.29 16.56
CA ASN A 423 6.10 14.00 16.27
C ASN A 423 6.98 13.14 15.36
N ASN A 424 6.71 11.83 15.34
CA ASN A 424 7.27 10.88 14.39
C ASN A 424 8.80 10.83 14.30
N THR A 425 9.48 11.22 15.37
CA THR A 425 10.93 11.10 15.53
C THR A 425 11.33 9.64 15.66
N LEU A 426 12.26 9.20 14.81
CA LEU A 426 12.86 7.87 14.87
C LEU A 426 14.00 7.83 15.89
N SER A 427 14.38 6.63 16.31
CA SER A 427 15.54 6.42 17.18
C SER A 427 16.82 6.48 16.35
N ALA A 428 17.26 7.71 16.09
CA ALA A 428 18.40 7.98 15.23
C ALA A 428 19.05 9.32 15.59
N LYS A 429 20.08 9.68 14.83
CA LYS A 429 20.79 10.95 14.99
C LYS A 429 20.21 12.02 14.08
N TYR A 430 20.06 13.22 14.60
CA TYR A 430 19.57 14.38 13.87
C TYR A 430 20.37 15.62 14.22
N ASP A 431 20.48 16.55 13.28
CA ASP A 431 20.63 17.94 13.70
C ASP A 431 19.25 18.48 14.06
N VAL A 432 19.15 19.03 15.27
CA VAL A 432 17.91 19.65 15.76
C VAL A 432 18.03 21.14 15.51
N CYS A 433 17.15 21.69 14.68
CA CYS A 433 17.23 23.06 14.19
C CYS A 433 15.96 23.84 14.50
N ALA A 434 16.08 25.17 14.58
CA ALA A 434 14.96 26.10 14.49
C ALA A 434 15.14 26.99 13.27
N VAL A 435 14.11 27.09 12.44
CA VAL A 435 14.08 28.00 11.28
C VAL A 435 13.38 29.29 11.72
N ILE A 436 14.11 30.40 11.66
CA ILE A 436 13.65 31.69 12.17
C ILE A 436 13.71 32.71 11.02
N LEU A 437 12.62 33.43 10.82
CA LEU A 437 12.47 34.39 9.75
C LEU A 437 12.96 35.79 10.16
N PRO A 438 13.51 36.57 9.22
CA PRO A 438 13.92 37.95 9.46
C PRO A 438 12.68 38.86 9.53
N LYS A 439 12.77 40.00 10.22
CA LYS A 439 11.64 40.95 10.33
C LYS A 439 11.19 41.55 9.00
N SER A 440 12.06 41.51 8.00
CA SER A 440 11.78 41.93 6.62
C SER A 440 10.66 41.13 5.94
N VAL A 441 10.27 39.96 6.47
CA VAL A 441 9.09 39.22 5.96
C VAL A 441 7.78 39.95 6.28
N ALA A 442 7.72 40.71 7.38
CA ALA A 442 6.54 41.46 7.81
C ALA A 442 6.62 42.94 7.43
N ASP A 443 7.78 43.58 7.62
CA ASP A 443 8.03 44.98 7.26
C ASP A 443 9.18 45.09 6.26
N LYS A 444 8.85 45.28 4.99
CA LYS A 444 9.84 45.40 3.91
C LYS A 444 10.50 46.77 3.82
N VAL A 445 9.97 47.78 4.52
CA VAL A 445 10.39 49.18 4.38
C VAL A 445 11.38 49.55 5.47
N ASN A 446 11.07 49.27 6.73
CA ASN A 446 11.92 49.59 7.87
C ASN A 446 11.97 48.44 8.89
N PRO A 447 12.46 47.25 8.49
CA PRO A 447 12.53 46.11 9.40
C PRO A 447 13.42 46.40 10.61
N ASP A 448 13.03 45.90 11.78
CA ASP A 448 13.92 45.86 12.93
C ASP A 448 15.02 44.81 12.69
N LEU A 449 16.25 45.29 12.53
CA LEU A 449 17.42 44.47 12.20
C LEU A 449 18.16 43.95 13.45
N ARG A 450 17.58 44.08 14.65
CA ARG A 450 18.17 43.48 15.85
C ARG A 450 17.95 41.96 15.83
N PRO A 451 19.01 41.15 16.05
CA PRO A 451 18.88 39.70 16.11
C PRO A 451 18.04 39.24 17.32
N CYS A 452 17.41 38.08 17.21
CA CYS A 452 16.86 37.39 18.36
C CYS A 452 17.99 36.74 19.17
N LYS A 453 17.83 36.65 20.49
CA LYS A 453 18.76 35.95 21.37
C LYS A 453 18.02 35.01 22.32
N PHE A 454 18.34 33.73 22.28
CA PHE A 454 17.57 32.69 22.95
C PHE A 454 18.44 31.51 23.38
N LYS A 455 17.87 30.63 24.20
CA LYS A 455 18.40 29.31 24.56
C LYS A 455 17.44 28.24 24.08
N ALA A 456 17.95 27.03 23.90
CA ALA A 456 17.14 25.87 23.56
C ALA A 456 17.35 24.74 24.56
N THR A 457 16.30 23.92 24.69
CA THR A 457 16.31 22.69 25.49
C THR A 457 15.55 21.62 24.73
N ILE A 458 16.13 20.43 24.59
CA ILE A 458 15.49 19.25 24.01
C ILE A 458 15.04 18.34 25.15
N ASN A 459 13.75 18.05 25.23
CA ASN A 459 13.20 17.06 26.14
C ASN A 459 12.90 15.78 25.36
N TYR A 460 13.30 14.64 25.90
CA TYR A 460 13.16 13.33 25.26
C TYR A 460 13.01 12.25 26.34
N VAL A 461 12.92 10.99 25.92
CA VAL A 461 12.95 9.83 26.81
C VAL A 461 14.12 8.92 26.47
N ASP A 462 14.71 8.31 27.50
CA ASP A 462 15.64 7.19 27.29
C ASP A 462 14.88 5.89 26.94
N GLU A 463 15.62 4.84 26.61
CA GLU A 463 15.05 3.51 26.27
C GLU A 463 14.17 2.93 27.39
N LEU A 464 14.39 3.34 28.64
CA LEU A 464 13.59 2.93 29.80
C LEU A 464 12.36 3.82 30.03
N GLY A 465 12.10 4.77 29.13
CA GLY A 465 10.98 5.70 29.20
C GLY A 465 11.13 6.76 30.30
N ASN A 466 12.35 7.04 30.77
CA ASN A 466 12.60 8.11 31.73
C ASN A 466 12.81 9.42 31.00
N LYS A 467 12.18 10.48 31.50
CA LYS A 467 12.32 11.82 30.93
C LYS A 467 13.76 12.31 31.09
N LYS A 468 14.31 12.82 30.01
CA LYS A 468 15.64 13.43 29.92
C LYS A 468 15.51 14.82 29.32
N THR A 469 16.50 15.64 29.62
CA THR A 469 16.59 17.01 29.16
C THR A 469 18.02 17.30 28.75
N PHE A 470 18.20 17.81 27.54
CA PHE A 470 19.47 18.30 27.04
C PHE A 470 19.36 19.82 26.81
N ASN A 471 20.17 20.61 27.50
CA ASN A 471 20.11 22.07 27.49
C ASN A 471 20.89 22.71 26.32
N CYS A 472 21.12 21.97 25.23
CA CYS A 472 21.87 22.43 24.05
C CYS A 472 23.23 23.06 24.39
N GLY A 473 23.95 22.45 25.35
CA GLY A 473 25.24 22.96 25.84
C GLY A 473 25.15 24.27 26.64
N ASN A 474 23.94 24.68 27.06
CA ASN A 474 23.65 25.98 27.67
C ASN A 474 24.02 27.18 26.77
N THR A 475 24.07 26.95 25.45
CA THR A 475 24.45 27.93 24.43
C THR A 475 23.43 29.06 24.35
N GLN A 476 23.90 30.29 24.14
CA GLN A 476 23.05 31.42 23.77
C GLN A 476 23.11 31.60 22.25
N PHE A 477 22.04 31.19 21.59
CA PHE A 477 21.87 31.31 20.15
C PHE A 477 21.50 32.75 19.77
N LYS A 478 21.96 33.15 18.58
CA LYS A 478 21.62 34.43 17.95
C LYS A 478 21.21 34.15 16.52
N THR A 479 20.17 34.86 16.05
CA THR A 479 19.72 34.74 14.66
C THR A 479 20.44 35.72 13.76
N ASP A 480 20.55 35.42 12.48
CA ASP A 480 20.88 36.36 11.43
C ASP A 480 19.61 37.14 11.01
N PRO A 481 19.50 38.45 11.30
CA PRO A 481 18.29 39.23 11.02
C PRO A 481 18.10 39.57 9.54
N LEU A 482 19.05 39.22 8.66
CA LEU A 482 19.03 39.56 7.23
C LEU A 482 18.53 38.43 6.32
N LYS A 483 18.33 37.22 6.85
CA LYS A 483 17.92 36.05 6.08
C LYS A 483 17.01 35.13 6.87
N VAL A 484 16.37 34.18 6.18
CA VAL A 484 15.79 33.00 6.83
C VAL A 484 16.92 32.18 7.41
N ASP A 485 16.98 32.11 8.74
CA ASP A 485 18.11 31.55 9.46
C ASP A 485 17.76 30.18 10.04
N THR A 486 18.52 29.16 9.64
CA THR A 486 18.40 27.80 10.19
C THR A 486 19.44 27.67 11.30
N VAL A 487 19.01 27.87 12.54
CA VAL A 487 19.88 27.80 13.71
C VAL A 487 19.96 26.35 14.19
N VAL A 488 21.15 25.76 14.15
CA VAL A 488 21.39 24.41 14.67
C VAL A 488 21.49 24.47 16.20
N LEU A 489 20.51 23.89 16.88
CA LEU A 489 20.40 23.88 18.34
C LEU A 489 21.23 22.76 18.96
N ALA A 490 21.30 21.62 18.28
CA ALA A 490 22.15 20.49 18.64
C ALA A 490 22.58 19.77 17.36
N GLU A 491 23.88 19.58 17.18
CA GLU A 491 24.44 18.80 16.08
C GLU A 491 24.49 17.32 16.47
N ASN A 492 24.16 16.44 15.52
CA ASN A 492 24.30 14.99 15.67
C ASN A 492 23.68 14.43 16.97
N PHE A 493 22.55 14.99 17.38
CA PHE A 493 21.85 14.61 18.60
C PHE A 493 21.15 13.26 18.40
N GLU A 494 21.44 12.30 19.26
CA GLU A 494 20.87 10.95 19.20
C GLU A 494 19.60 10.86 20.05
N PHE A 495 18.48 10.52 19.42
CA PHE A 495 17.27 10.12 20.13
C PHE A 495 17.35 8.61 20.43
N PRO A 496 17.47 8.19 21.70
CA PRO A 496 17.63 6.79 22.05
C PRO A 496 16.34 5.98 21.91
N ALA A 497 15.18 6.64 21.87
CA ALA A 497 13.89 6.02 21.60
C ALA A 497 13.05 6.86 20.63
N CYS A 498 12.31 6.20 19.75
CA CYS A 498 11.38 6.80 18.80
C CYS A 498 10.02 7.09 19.44
N ASN A 499 9.27 8.01 18.85
CA ASN A 499 7.86 8.27 19.16
C ASN A 499 6.95 8.13 17.93
N PHE A 500 7.38 7.33 16.94
CA PHE A 500 6.67 7.14 15.69
C PHE A 500 5.27 6.56 15.88
N ASP A 501 4.28 7.25 15.30
CA ASP A 501 2.85 6.91 15.41
C ASP A 501 2.37 6.74 16.87
N GLN A 502 2.89 7.57 17.78
CA GLN A 502 2.45 7.57 19.18
C GLN A 502 1.51 8.74 19.48
N GLN A 503 0.55 8.50 20.39
CA GLN A 503 -0.35 9.56 20.87
C GLN A 503 0.26 10.35 22.03
N ASP A 504 0.87 9.66 22.99
CA ASP A 504 1.59 10.28 24.12
C ASP A 504 3.02 10.63 23.69
N ILE A 505 3.16 11.78 23.01
CA ILE A 505 4.45 12.25 22.53
C ILE A 505 5.24 12.92 23.66
N LYS A 506 6.43 12.37 23.92
CA LYS A 506 7.31 12.81 25.00
C LYS A 506 8.55 13.57 24.51
N ILE A 507 8.67 13.80 23.20
CA ILE A 507 9.76 14.55 22.58
C ILE A 507 9.30 15.98 22.31
N SER A 508 10.07 16.96 22.77
CA SER A 508 9.79 18.37 22.54
C SER A 508 11.04 19.23 22.51
N VAL A 509 10.97 20.35 21.79
CA VAL A 509 11.99 21.40 21.76
C VAL A 509 11.42 22.66 22.40
N GLN A 510 12.11 23.15 23.43
CA GLN A 510 11.78 24.37 24.13
C GLN A 510 12.73 25.48 23.71
N LEU A 511 12.18 26.62 23.30
CA LEU A 511 12.89 27.86 23.03
C LEU A 511 12.61 28.85 24.15
N THR A 512 13.65 29.50 24.65
CA THR A 512 13.54 30.49 25.73
C THR A 512 14.30 31.75 25.36
N CYS A 513 13.59 32.88 25.28
CA CYS A 513 14.23 34.17 25.10
C CYS A 513 15.25 34.43 26.22
N SER A 514 16.43 34.93 25.88
CA SER A 514 17.54 35.06 26.85
C SER A 514 18.25 36.41 26.68
N ILE A 515 17.51 37.48 26.98
CA ILE A 515 17.99 38.86 26.87
C ILE A 515 18.01 39.49 28.26
N LEU A 516 19.15 40.06 28.65
CA LEU A 516 19.28 40.84 29.87
C LEU A 516 18.73 42.26 29.68
N PRO A 517 18.31 42.97 30.74
CA PRO A 517 17.79 44.34 30.61
C PRO A 517 18.74 45.30 29.89
N ARG A 518 20.06 45.15 30.10
CA ARG A 518 21.10 45.97 29.45
C ARG A 518 21.27 45.69 27.95
N GLU A 519 20.72 44.59 27.46
CA GLU A 519 20.87 44.12 26.08
C GLU A 519 19.66 44.48 25.21
N ASN A 520 18.68 45.23 25.75
CA ASN A 520 17.44 45.58 25.06
C ASN A 520 17.64 46.41 23.79
N SER A 521 18.71 47.20 23.70
CA SER A 521 19.03 47.95 22.48
C SER A 521 19.67 47.09 21.39
N GLU A 522 20.24 45.94 21.75
CA GLU A 522 21.01 45.09 20.84
C GLU A 522 20.18 43.94 20.25
N TYR A 523 19.22 43.40 21.01
CA TYR A 523 18.47 42.20 20.61
C TYR A 523 16.97 42.45 20.61
N ASN A 524 16.27 41.73 19.73
CA ASN A 524 14.81 41.69 19.71
C ASN A 524 14.29 40.49 20.51
N ARG A 525 13.22 40.71 21.27
CA ARG A 525 12.48 39.64 21.95
C ARG A 525 11.43 39.01 21.04
N GLU A 526 10.95 39.73 20.04
CA GLU A 526 9.92 39.22 19.14
C GLU A 526 10.55 38.27 18.11
N MET A 527 10.07 37.04 18.02
CA MET A 527 10.61 36.01 17.12
C MET A 527 9.57 35.59 16.08
N TYR A 528 9.98 35.47 14.82
CA TYR A 528 9.17 34.87 13.76
C TYR A 528 9.66 33.45 13.51
N LEU A 529 9.04 32.47 14.17
CA LEU A 529 9.41 31.07 14.06
C LEU A 529 8.66 30.44 12.88
N ASP A 530 9.40 29.90 11.91
CA ASP A 530 8.85 29.10 10.82
C ASP A 530 8.58 27.69 11.34
N CYS A 531 9.62 26.90 11.63
CA CYS A 531 9.45 25.55 12.15
C CYS A 531 10.59 25.10 13.09
N ILE A 532 10.31 24.05 13.87
CA ILE A 532 11.35 23.17 14.40
C ILE A 532 11.59 22.07 13.38
N TYR A 533 12.85 21.89 13.00
CA TYR A 533 13.27 21.03 11.90
C TYR A 533 14.28 20.00 12.39
N LEU A 534 14.00 18.72 12.19
CA LEU A 534 14.95 17.64 12.44
C LEU A 534 15.54 17.19 11.10
N ARG A 535 16.85 17.40 10.94
CA ARG A 535 17.61 16.94 9.77
C ARG A 535 18.26 15.60 10.08
N PRO A 536 17.90 14.51 9.40
CA PRO A 536 18.54 13.21 9.53
C PRO A 536 20.07 13.29 9.39
N ARG A 537 20.80 12.58 10.27
CA ARG A 537 22.25 12.40 10.18
C ARG A 537 22.55 10.91 10.08
N THR A 538 23.31 10.53 9.07
CA THR A 538 23.76 9.14 8.89
C THR A 538 25.15 8.96 9.48
N SER A 539 25.46 7.73 9.91
CA SER A 539 26.82 7.32 10.27
C SER A 539 27.83 7.41 9.10
N LYS A 540 27.39 7.72 7.89
CA LYS A 540 28.23 7.90 6.69
C LYS A 540 28.70 9.34 6.44
N SER A 541 28.27 10.34 7.22
CA SER A 541 28.82 11.70 7.10
C SER A 541 30.10 11.94 7.90
N GLU A 542 30.82 10.88 8.29
CA GLU A 542 32.13 10.94 8.96
C GLU A 542 33.33 10.67 8.02
N GLU A 543 33.14 10.68 6.69
CA GLU A 543 34.25 10.72 5.71
C GLU A 543 34.46 12.11 5.10
#